data_AF-A0A915NZQ0-F1
#
_entry.id   AF-A0A915NZQ0-F1
#
_cell.length_a   1.000
_cell.length_b   1.000
_cell.length_c   1.000
_cell.angle_alpha   90.00
_cell.angle_beta   90.00
_cell.angle_gamma   90.00
#
_symmetry.space_group_name_H-M   'P 1'
#
loop_
_entity.id
_entity.type
_entity.pdbx_description
1 polymer ?
#
loop_
_entity_poly.entity_id
_entity_poly.type
_entity_poly.pdbx_seq_one_letter_code
_entity_poly.pdbx_strand_id
1 'polypeptide(L)'
;MSGKSLTTFNELNCLEYGTLKIPYELLNKKFRCTQRVIDQCIFHFQKEFELLEQKLKGRTQPICLNEVSNNISKLNKLITQFKDDVSQKLTEEIESGEVLNKQVEMLTQAGSSDSTVRKSFYDQRLNRFIVEHLLRTGYFETAQLLADYVGLDIEAQKSVYLVARQ
;
A
#
# COMPACT_ATOMS: atom_id res chain seq x y z
N MET A 1 -35.61 -26.18 13.55
CA MET A 1 -34.17 -26.11 13.22
C MET A 1 -34.05 -25.43 11.87
N SER A 2 -33.80 -24.12 11.86
CA SER A 2 -33.70 -23.35 10.61
C SER A 2 -32.27 -23.42 10.11
N GLY A 3 -32.08 -24.01 8.93
CA GLY A 3 -30.79 -24.19 8.28
C GLY A 3 -30.15 -22.83 8.02
N LYS A 4 -28.90 -22.67 8.45
CA LYS A 4 -28.05 -21.55 8.08
C LYS A 4 -27.90 -21.57 6.56
N SER A 5 -28.50 -20.60 5.87
CA SER A 5 -28.17 -20.34 4.48
C SER A 5 -26.69 -19.99 4.42
N LEU A 6 -25.88 -20.89 3.86
CA LEU A 6 -24.52 -20.57 3.45
C LEU A 6 -24.64 -19.37 2.52
N THR A 7 -24.08 -18.24 2.94
CA THR A 7 -23.96 -17.00 2.16
C THR A 7 -23.53 -17.33 0.73
N THR A 8 -24.48 -17.28 -0.20
CA THR A 8 -24.24 -17.50 -1.61
C THR A 8 -23.30 -16.40 -2.08
N PHE A 9 -22.07 -16.79 -2.44
CA PHE A 9 -21.06 -15.90 -3.00
C PHE A 9 -21.51 -15.50 -4.41
N ASN A 10 -22.39 -14.50 -4.50
CA ASN A 10 -22.90 -14.02 -5.78
C ASN A 10 -21.78 -13.31 -6.55
N GLU A 11 -21.73 -13.47 -7.88
CA GLU A 11 -20.79 -12.77 -8.77
C GLU A 11 -20.79 -11.24 -8.55
N LEU A 12 -21.94 -10.71 -8.15
CA LEU A 12 -22.14 -9.32 -7.76
C LEU A 12 -21.31 -8.93 -6.51
N ASN A 13 -21.22 -9.80 -5.51
CA ASN A 13 -20.38 -9.60 -4.33
C ASN A 13 -18.88 -9.71 -4.68
N CYS A 14 -18.54 -10.47 -5.72
CA CYS A 14 -17.17 -10.57 -6.22
C CYS A 14 -16.73 -9.25 -6.88
N LEU A 15 -17.63 -8.58 -7.60
CA LEU A 15 -17.35 -7.28 -8.23
C LEU A 15 -17.16 -6.15 -7.21
N GLU A 16 -17.75 -6.28 -6.02
CA GLU A 16 -17.56 -5.35 -4.90
C GLU A 16 -16.22 -5.49 -4.17
N TYR A 17 -15.57 -6.65 -4.33
CA TYR A 17 -14.27 -6.91 -3.71
C TYR A 17 -13.22 -5.88 -4.16
N GLY A 18 -13.27 -5.45 -5.42
CA GLY A 18 -12.39 -4.44 -5.98
C GLY A 18 -12.62 -3.02 -5.46
N THR A 19 -13.75 -2.75 -4.80
CA THR A 19 -14.11 -1.40 -4.33
C THR A 19 -13.38 -1.02 -3.05
N LEU A 20 -13.36 -1.91 -2.05
CA LEU A 20 -12.79 -1.61 -0.72
C LEU A 20 -11.69 -2.58 -0.29
N LYS A 21 -11.83 -3.86 -0.65
CA LYS A 21 -10.95 -4.90 -0.12
C LYS A 21 -9.59 -4.90 -0.82
N ILE A 22 -9.55 -4.74 -2.15
CA ILE A 22 -8.28 -4.61 -2.90
C ILE A 22 -7.47 -3.39 -2.43
N PRO A 23 -8.01 -2.16 -2.38
CA PRO A 23 -7.27 -1.00 -1.88
C PRO A 23 -6.75 -1.17 -0.45
N TYR A 24 -7.54 -1.78 0.44
CA TYR A 24 -7.12 -2.10 1.80
C TYR A 24 -5.94 -3.09 1.82
N GLU A 25 -6.01 -4.16 1.03
CA GLU A 25 -4.93 -5.15 0.97
C GLU A 25 -3.63 -4.55 0.41
N LEU A 26 -3.74 -3.65 -0.56
CA LEU A 26 -2.60 -2.90 -1.09
C LEU A 26 -1.98 -1.97 -0.04
N LEU A 27 -2.81 -1.21 0.69
CA LEU A 27 -2.35 -0.38 1.80
C LEU A 27 -1.66 -1.22 2.89
N ASN A 28 -2.30 -2.31 3.32
CA ASN A 28 -1.73 -3.20 4.33
C ASN A 28 -0.41 -3.82 3.84
N LYS A 29 -0.31 -4.21 2.57
CA LYS A 29 0.95 -4.69 1.98
C LYS A 29 2.04 -3.62 2.04
N LYS A 30 1.73 -2.38 1.65
CA LYS A 30 2.67 -1.25 1.72
C LYS A 30 3.12 -0.97 3.16
N PHE A 31 2.18 -0.88 4.10
CA PHE A 31 2.46 -0.75 5.53
C PHE A 31 3.42 -1.82 6.04
N ARG A 32 3.16 -3.10 5.72
CA ARG A 32 4.04 -4.21 6.11
C ARG A 32 5.42 -4.13 5.46
N CYS A 33 5.51 -3.64 4.22
CA CYS A 33 6.79 -3.37 3.57
C CYS A 33 7.55 -2.23 4.26
N THR A 34 6.89 -1.12 4.60
CA THR A 34 7.49 0.00 5.35
C THR A 34 8.03 -0.48 6.70
N GLN A 35 7.23 -1.24 7.46
CA GLN A 35 7.65 -1.85 8.73
C GLN A 35 8.91 -2.70 8.57
N ARG A 36 8.95 -3.57 7.56
CA ARG A 36 10.11 -4.43 7.30
C ARG A 36 11.39 -3.64 7.03
N VAL A 37 11.30 -2.54 6.27
CA VAL A 37 12.45 -1.66 6.00
C VAL A 37 12.94 -1.02 7.30
N ILE A 38 12.02 -0.55 8.16
CA ILE A 38 12.36 0.00 9.48
C ILE A 38 13.07 -1.04 10.35
N ASP A 39 12.52 -2.25 10.45
CA ASP A 39 13.11 -3.33 11.25
C ASP A 39 14.52 -3.71 10.77
N GLN A 40 14.72 -3.79 9.45
CA GLN A 40 16.04 -4.07 8.86
C GLN A 40 17.05 -2.97 9.22
N CYS A 41 16.64 -1.71 9.17
CA CYS A 41 17.51 -0.60 9.49
C CYS A 41 17.87 -0.54 10.97
N ILE A 42 16.91 -0.81 11.87
CA ILE A 42 17.17 -0.96 13.31
C ILE A 42 18.22 -2.05 13.52
N PHE A 43 18.04 -3.22 12.89
CA PHE A 43 18.98 -4.32 13.00
C PHE A 43 20.39 -3.97 12.51
N HIS A 44 20.52 -3.36 11.32
CA HIS A 44 21.81 -2.98 10.76
C HIS A 44 22.50 -1.89 11.59
N PHE A 45 21.73 -0.90 12.08
CA PHE A 45 22.25 0.15 12.95
C PHE A 45 22.76 -0.42 14.27
N GLN A 46 21.96 -1.26 14.95
CA GLN A 46 22.35 -1.90 16.20
C GLN A 46 23.62 -2.72 16.04
N LYS A 47 23.71 -3.52 14.97
CA LYS A 47 24.90 -4.32 14.67
C LYS A 47 26.17 -3.48 14.52
N GLU A 48 26.12 -2.41 13.73
CA GLU A 48 27.29 -1.54 13.52
C GLU A 48 27.63 -0.72 14.79
N PHE A 49 26.62 -0.34 15.56
CA PHE A 49 26.79 0.34 16.84
C PHE A 49 27.45 -0.57 17.89
N GLU A 50 27.01 -1.82 18.01
CA GLU A 50 27.63 -2.82 18.89
C GLU A 50 29.09 -3.09 18.51
N LEU A 51 29.41 -3.18 17.21
CA LEU A 51 30.79 -3.30 16.74
C LEU A 51 31.65 -2.09 17.12
N LEU A 52 31.07 -0.88 17.10
CA LEU A 52 31.73 0.33 17.55
C LEU A 52 31.94 0.30 19.08
N GLU A 53 30.91 -0.03 19.86
CA GLU A 53 31.01 -0.15 21.32
C GLU A 53 32.07 -1.17 21.74
N GLN A 54 32.11 -2.34 21.11
CA GLN A 54 33.11 -3.37 21.41
C GLN A 54 34.54 -2.89 21.13
N LYS A 55 34.73 -2.10 20.06
CA LYS A 55 36.05 -1.51 19.76
C LYS A 55 36.47 -0.47 20.79
N LEU A 56 35.52 0.20 21.44
CA LEU A 56 35.75 1.27 22.42
C LEU A 56 35.84 0.76 23.87
N LYS A 57 35.13 -0.32 24.22
CA LYS A 57 35.10 -0.87 25.59
C LYS A 57 36.46 -1.46 26.02
N GLY A 58 36.90 -1.12 27.23
CA GLY A 58 38.02 -1.77 27.93
C GLY A 58 39.43 -1.44 27.42
N ARG A 59 39.60 -0.43 26.56
CA ARG A 59 40.93 -0.07 26.04
C ARG A 59 41.70 0.90 26.95
N THR A 60 42.98 0.59 27.13
CA THR A 60 43.99 1.40 27.84
C THR A 60 44.91 2.18 26.90
N GLN A 61 44.82 1.96 25.58
CA GLN A 61 45.66 2.57 24.56
C GLN A 61 44.90 3.64 23.75
N PRO A 62 45.58 4.71 23.28
CA PRO A 62 44.95 5.76 22.50
C PRO A 62 44.38 5.22 21.17
N ILE A 63 43.17 5.65 20.84
CA ILE A 63 42.43 5.17 19.67
C ILE A 63 42.87 5.94 18.42
N CYS A 64 43.03 5.24 17.29
CA CYS A 64 43.25 5.89 16.02
C CYS A 64 41.99 6.69 15.60
N LEU A 65 42.12 8.01 15.54
CA LEU A 65 41.02 8.93 15.21
C LEU A 65 40.38 8.61 13.85
N ASN A 66 41.18 8.12 12.90
CA ASN A 66 40.72 7.67 11.58
C ASN A 66 39.78 6.46 11.65
N GLU A 67 40.00 5.52 12.56
CA GLU A 67 39.14 4.34 12.70
C GLU A 67 37.77 4.73 13.25
N VAL A 68 37.72 5.59 14.26
CA VAL A 68 36.45 6.09 14.83
C VAL A 68 35.70 6.91 13.79
N SER A 69 36.39 7.83 13.09
CA SER A 69 35.82 8.62 12.01
C SER A 69 35.22 7.75 10.90
N ASN A 70 35.91 6.66 10.51
CA ASN A 70 35.41 5.73 9.51
C ASN A 70 34.16 4.97 9.97
N ASN A 71 34.09 4.51 11.22
CA ASN A 71 32.89 3.82 11.74
C ASN A 71 31.70 4.78 11.86
N ILE A 72 31.92 6.01 12.34
CA ILE A 72 30.88 7.06 12.39
C ILE A 72 30.40 7.40 10.97
N SER A 73 31.32 7.48 10.00
CA SER A 73 30.97 7.72 8.59
C SER A 73 30.10 6.59 8.02
N LYS A 74 30.36 5.33 8.39
CA LYS A 74 29.50 4.20 8.01
C LYS A 74 28.11 4.28 8.63
N LEU A 75 28.02 4.59 9.92
CA LEU A 75 26.73 4.80 10.61
C LEU A 75 25.94 5.96 9.97
N ASN A 76 26.59 7.08 9.66
CA ASN A 76 25.95 8.21 8.99
C ASN A 76 25.44 7.84 7.59
N LYS A 77 26.19 7.06 6.81
CA LYS A 77 25.73 6.55 5.51
C LYS A 77 24.50 5.66 5.66
N LEU A 78 24.49 4.75 6.64
CA LEU A 78 23.33 3.90 6.92
C LEU A 78 22.10 4.71 7.31
N ILE A 79 22.24 5.71 8.18
CA ILE A 79 21.14 6.61 8.58
C ILE A 79 20.61 7.41 7.39
N THR A 80 21.51 7.91 6.53
CA THR A 80 21.12 8.70 5.37
C THR A 80 20.34 7.85 4.37
N GLN A 81 20.85 6.66 4.03
CA GLN A 81 20.14 5.72 3.16
C GLN A 81 18.79 5.32 3.76
N PHE A 82 18.75 5.03 5.06
CA PHE A 82 17.52 4.69 5.76
C PHE A 82 16.47 5.80 5.68
N LYS A 83 16.89 7.06 5.89
CA LYS A 83 16.01 8.22 5.79
C LYS A 83 15.38 8.29 4.40
N ASP A 84 16.15 8.09 3.35
CA ASP A 84 15.67 8.16 1.97
C ASP A 84 14.70 7.01 1.68
N ASP A 85 15.06 5.78 2.06
CA ASP A 85 14.25 4.58 1.85
C ASP A 85 12.90 4.65 2.58
N VAL A 86 12.89 5.10 3.85
CA VAL A 86 11.65 5.27 4.62
C VAL A 86 10.81 6.40 4.07
N SER A 87 11.42 7.52 3.68
CA SER A 87 10.67 8.64 3.12
C SER A 87 9.93 8.21 1.87
N GLN A 88 10.58 7.47 0.97
CA GLN A 88 9.95 6.93 -0.23
C GLN A 88 8.80 5.96 0.11
N LYS A 89 9.04 5.00 1.02
CA LYS A 89 8.03 3.99 1.39
C LYS A 89 6.83 4.61 2.10
N LEU A 90 7.06 5.62 2.92
CA LEU A 90 6.01 6.38 3.60
C LEU A 90 5.16 7.16 2.59
N THR A 91 5.78 7.80 1.59
CA THR A 91 5.03 8.47 0.51
C THR A 91 4.14 7.48 -0.23
N GLU A 92 4.66 6.31 -0.63
CA GLU A 92 3.87 5.27 -1.28
C GLU A 92 2.68 4.80 -0.41
N GLU A 93 2.88 4.72 0.91
CA GLU A 93 1.85 4.33 1.88
C GLU A 93 0.76 5.40 2.01
N ILE A 94 1.14 6.68 2.12
CA ILE A 94 0.22 7.81 2.19
C ILE A 94 -0.67 7.86 0.95
N GLU A 95 -0.07 7.75 -0.25
CA GLU A 95 -0.82 7.73 -1.51
C GLU A 95 -1.88 6.61 -1.54
N SER A 96 -1.52 5.41 -1.07
CA SER A 96 -2.49 4.32 -0.97
C SER A 96 -3.57 4.54 0.09
N GLY A 97 -3.23 5.24 1.18
CA GLY A 97 -4.19 5.67 2.20
C GLY A 97 -5.19 6.67 1.65
N GLU A 98 -4.75 7.65 0.85
CA GLU A 98 -5.62 8.63 0.20
C GLU A 98 -6.58 7.96 -0.78
N VAL A 99 -6.11 6.99 -1.57
CA VAL A 99 -6.97 6.20 -2.46
C VAL A 99 -8.05 5.47 -1.67
N LEU A 100 -7.68 4.78 -0.58
CA LEU A 100 -8.65 4.10 0.29
C LEU A 100 -9.65 5.07 0.91
N ASN A 101 -9.19 6.24 1.37
CA ASN A 101 -10.05 7.26 1.97
C ASN A 101 -11.09 7.78 0.96
N LYS A 102 -10.68 8.07 -0.29
CA LYS A 102 -11.60 8.47 -1.38
C LYS A 102 -12.68 7.40 -1.63
N GLN A 103 -12.30 6.12 -1.61
CA GLN A 103 -13.27 5.03 -1.78
C GLN A 103 -14.25 4.95 -0.60
N VAL A 104 -13.77 5.14 0.64
CA VAL A 104 -14.63 5.18 1.84
C VAL A 104 -15.60 6.36 1.76
N GLU A 105 -15.11 7.57 1.46
CA GLU A 105 -15.95 8.77 1.29
C GLU A 105 -17.04 8.54 0.25
N MET A 106 -16.68 7.97 -0.90
CA MET A 106 -17.66 7.61 -1.93
C MET A 106 -18.68 6.57 -1.43
N LEU A 107 -18.27 5.55 -0.68
CA LEU A 107 -19.20 4.56 -0.11
C LEU A 107 -20.16 5.19 0.90
N THR A 108 -19.75 6.23 1.63
CA THR A 108 -20.68 6.95 2.53
C THR A 108 -21.82 7.64 1.78
N GLN A 109 -21.63 7.98 0.49
CA GLN A 109 -22.67 8.60 -0.34
C GLN A 109 -23.87 7.67 -0.56
N ALA A 110 -23.69 6.34 -0.46
CA ALA A 110 -24.77 5.37 -0.50
C ALA A 110 -25.80 5.58 0.62
N GLY A 111 -25.35 6.04 1.79
CA GLY A 111 -26.18 6.33 2.96
C GLY A 111 -26.75 7.75 2.99
N SER A 112 -26.47 8.58 1.97
CA SER A 112 -26.96 9.96 1.92
C SER A 112 -28.49 10.00 1.87
N SER A 113 -29.08 11.00 2.54
CA SER A 113 -30.53 11.27 2.48
C SER A 113 -30.96 11.86 1.13
N ASP A 114 -30.04 12.49 0.40
CA ASP A 114 -30.26 13.10 -0.91
C ASP A 114 -30.38 12.05 -2.03
N SER A 115 -31.50 12.09 -2.76
CA SER A 115 -31.78 11.20 -3.89
C SER A 115 -30.81 11.36 -5.07
N THR A 116 -30.28 12.56 -5.30
CA THR A 116 -29.38 12.86 -6.42
C THR A 116 -28.00 12.26 -6.18
N VAL A 117 -27.47 12.41 -4.96
CA VAL A 117 -26.22 11.81 -4.49
C VAL A 117 -26.31 10.28 -4.56
N ARG A 118 -27.41 9.69 -4.08
CA ARG A 118 -27.62 8.24 -4.19
C ARG A 118 -27.66 7.77 -5.65
N LYS A 119 -28.35 8.49 -6.53
CA LYS A 119 -28.42 8.13 -7.95
C LYS A 119 -27.03 8.15 -8.61
N SER A 120 -26.26 9.22 -8.38
CA SER A 120 -24.88 9.34 -8.85
C SER A 120 -24.00 8.19 -8.33
N PHE A 121 -24.14 7.82 -7.06
CA PHE A 121 -23.44 6.68 -6.48
C PHE A 121 -23.76 5.36 -7.21
N TYR A 122 -25.04 5.07 -7.48
CA TYR A 122 -25.42 3.86 -8.20
C TYR A 122 -24.92 3.85 -9.65
N ASP A 123 -24.93 4.99 -10.33
CA ASP A 123 -24.41 5.13 -11.69
C ASP A 123 -22.88 4.88 -11.71
N GLN A 124 -22.13 5.47 -10.75
CA GLN A 124 -20.70 5.21 -10.59
C GLN A 124 -20.38 3.77 -10.19
N ARG A 125 -21.22 3.16 -9.34
CA ARG A 125 -21.10 1.76 -8.93
C ARG A 125 -21.25 0.81 -10.12
N LEU A 126 -22.23 1.07 -10.99
CA LEU A 126 -22.42 0.30 -12.21
C LEU A 126 -21.21 0.42 -13.15
N ASN A 127 -20.71 1.64 -13.38
CA ASN A 127 -19.51 1.85 -14.20
C ASN A 127 -18.30 1.08 -13.67
N ARG A 128 -18.10 1.06 -12.34
CA ARG A 128 -17.02 0.28 -11.71
C ARG A 128 -17.17 -1.23 -11.95
N PHE A 129 -18.39 -1.76 -11.91
CA PHE A 129 -18.63 -3.18 -12.21
C PHE A 129 -18.31 -3.52 -13.66
N ILE A 130 -18.65 -2.63 -14.60
CA ILE A 130 -18.33 -2.81 -16.02
C ILE A 130 -16.81 -2.81 -16.20
N VAL A 131 -16.10 -1.84 -15.62
CA VAL A 131 -14.63 -1.78 -15.64
C VAL A 131 -14.01 -3.04 -15.04
N GLU A 132 -14.44 -3.46 -13.85
CA GLU A 132 -13.93 -4.66 -13.16
C GLU A 132 -14.15 -5.92 -14.01
N HIS A 133 -15.31 -6.02 -14.68
CA HIS A 133 -15.59 -7.12 -15.61
C HIS A 133 -14.66 -7.09 -16.83
N LEU A 134 -14.40 -5.91 -17.41
CA LEU A 134 -13.46 -5.75 -18.52
C LEU A 134 -12.03 -6.13 -18.13
N LEU A 135 -11.59 -5.76 -16.92
CA LEU A 135 -10.28 -6.15 -16.40
C LEU A 135 -10.17 -7.68 -16.22
N ARG A 136 -11.20 -8.33 -15.68
CA ARG A 136 -11.25 -9.79 -15.52
C ARG A 136 -11.23 -10.56 -16.84
N THR A 137 -11.87 -10.00 -17.86
CA THR A 137 -11.96 -10.61 -19.21
C THR A 137 -10.75 -10.27 -20.09
N GLY A 138 -9.83 -9.43 -19.62
CA GLY A 138 -8.58 -9.09 -20.31
C GLY A 138 -8.67 -7.90 -21.26
N TYR A 139 -9.80 -7.18 -21.29
CA TYR A 139 -9.99 -5.96 -22.09
C TYR A 139 -9.43 -4.72 -21.36
N PHE A 140 -8.13 -4.72 -21.07
CA PHE A 140 -7.48 -3.65 -20.29
C PHE A 140 -7.59 -2.26 -20.93
N GLU A 141 -7.43 -2.16 -22.25
CA GLU A 141 -7.52 -0.89 -22.97
C GLU A 141 -8.92 -0.30 -22.90
N THR A 142 -9.95 -1.13 -23.14
CA THR A 142 -11.35 -0.72 -23.02
C THR A 142 -11.72 -0.36 -21.58
N ALA A 143 -11.20 -1.10 -20.61
CA ALA A 143 -11.38 -0.79 -19.18
C ALA A 143 -10.78 0.58 -18.84
N GLN A 144 -9.59 0.88 -19.35
CA GLN A 144 -8.92 2.17 -19.15
C GLN A 144 -9.71 3.32 -19.78
N LEU A 145 -10.16 3.17 -21.03
CA LEU A 145 -10.94 4.21 -21.71
C LEU A 145 -12.25 4.53 -20.96
N LEU A 146 -12.94 3.51 -20.45
CA LEU A 146 -14.15 3.70 -19.66
C LEU A 146 -13.86 4.35 -18.31
N ALA A 147 -12.76 3.95 -17.66
CA ALA A 147 -12.33 4.55 -16.40
C ALA A 147 -12.00 6.04 -16.54
N ASP A 148 -11.26 6.40 -17.59
CA ASP A 148 -10.89 7.79 -17.89
C ASP A 148 -12.13 8.64 -18.20
N TYR A 149 -13.10 8.08 -18.93
CA TYR A 149 -14.37 8.76 -19.25
C TYR A 149 -15.24 9.03 -18.00
N VAL A 150 -15.27 8.08 -17.05
CA VAL A 150 -16.08 8.18 -15.83
C VAL A 150 -15.32 8.86 -14.68
N GLY A 151 -14.01 9.06 -14.81
CA GLY A 151 -13.15 9.63 -13.77
C GLY A 151 -12.86 8.64 -12.63
N LEU A 152 -12.74 7.35 -12.95
CA LEU A 152 -12.39 6.30 -11.98
C LEU A 152 -10.89 6.03 -11.99
N ASP A 153 -10.26 6.03 -10.82
CA ASP A 153 -8.89 5.52 -10.67
C ASP A 153 -8.92 3.99 -10.57
N ILE A 154 -8.30 3.33 -11.55
CA ILE A 154 -8.30 1.87 -11.70
C ILE A 154 -6.90 1.27 -11.63
N GLU A 155 -5.86 2.06 -11.34
CA GLU A 155 -4.47 1.59 -11.38
C GLU A 155 -4.20 0.48 -10.35
N ALA A 156 -4.85 0.55 -9.19
CA ALA A 156 -4.80 -0.51 -8.19
C ALA A 156 -5.38 -1.82 -8.72
N GLN A 157 -6.59 -1.81 -9.30
CA GLN A 157 -7.23 -3.01 -9.83
C GLN A 157 -6.46 -3.57 -11.04
N LYS A 158 -6.05 -2.71 -11.96
CA LYS A 158 -5.26 -3.05 -13.14
C LYS A 158 -3.96 -3.76 -12.78
N SER A 159 -3.22 -3.26 -11.77
CA SER A 159 -1.99 -3.90 -11.31
C SER A 159 -2.21 -5.33 -10.80
N VAL A 160 -3.33 -5.59 -10.12
CA VAL A 160 -3.69 -6.93 -9.62
C VAL A 160 -3.99 -7.89 -10.77
N TYR A 161 -4.79 -7.47 -11.75
CA TYR A 161 -5.16 -8.32 -12.88
C TYR A 161 -4.01 -8.56 -13.87
N LEU A 162 -3.09 -7.60 -14.02
CA LEU A 162 -1.88 -7.78 -14.83
C LEU A 162 -0.93 -8.82 -14.23
N VAL A 163 -0.77 -8.83 -12.89
CA VAL A 163 0.05 -9.82 -12.19
C VAL A 163 -0.57 -11.21 -12.27
N ALA A 164 -1.90 -11.33 -12.22
CA ALA A 164 -2.61 -12.61 -12.32
C ALA A 164 -2.56 -13.27 -13.70
N ARG A 165 -2.09 -12.56 -14.74
CA ARG A 165 -1.96 -13.09 -16.11
C ARG A 165 -0.60 -13.77 -16.39
N GLN A 166 0.38 -13.60 -15.50
CA GLN A 166 1.71 -14.23 -15.57
C GLN A 166 1.70 -15.59 -14.88
#